data_AF-A0A914D0L2-F1
#
_entry.id   AF-A0A914D0L2-F1
#
_cell.length_a   1.000
_cell.length_b   1.000
_cell.length_c   1.000
_cell.angle_alpha   90.00
_cell.angle_beta   90.00
_cell.angle_gamma   90.00
#
_symmetry.space_group_name_H-M   'P 1'
#
loop_
_entity.id
_entity.type
_entity.pdbx_description
1 polymer ?
#
loop_
_entity_poly.entity_id
_entity_poly.type
_entity_poly.pdbx_seq_one_letter_code
_entity_poly.pdbx_strand_id
1 'polypeptide(L)'
;MAVDIIKRELPQDLIAFDDPENYEEKYEEERLLGDVLVEKPNTDEYESRCVMVFGIPAVGSDRLPKLKNVLGKLFGLTNPDYHDHYPLDADGKTNGYCFVEYPSKEIADTAVQLLDGHVLDKNHTFAAYNMIEIRNIKEPDPDWKPPTAKPYVDVGNLWWWLHETPQALRCEDQFATQEENSRTGNKQLTIWWNARGQEPYEVDVVVDGHKAKATRDNWSEQVIFKWSPEGSYLATMHQKGVVLWAGPNFEKFQRFEHNLINFLEFSPKETYLVTYARDDYYRNAHVDNTLKIFDTFTGELKKTFTPLRHGRLADWPFFKWSADEKYFGFSRHGQIHIFETEHFELLNKVSIEMDGLITFDWNPSKNLISYYCEER
;
A
#
# COMPACT_ATOMS: atom_id res chain seq x y z
N MET A 1 32.49 -65.06 42.05
CA MET A 1 31.35 -66.00 41.92
C MET A 1 30.59 -65.55 40.68
N ALA A 2 30.94 -66.07 39.52
CA ALA A 2 30.37 -67.27 38.88
C ALA A 2 28.96 -66.95 38.30
N VAL A 3 28.91 -66.58 37.01
CA VAL A 3 28.36 -67.35 35.86
C VAL A 3 26.85 -67.60 35.97
N ASP A 4 26.04 -66.99 35.08
CA ASP A 4 25.20 -67.80 34.18
C ASP A 4 24.63 -67.01 33.00
N ILE A 5 24.88 -67.60 31.83
CA ILE A 5 24.39 -67.22 30.51
C ILE A 5 23.11 -68.02 30.27
N ILE A 6 22.01 -67.35 29.94
CA ILE A 6 20.90 -67.99 29.22
C ILE A 6 20.67 -67.23 27.92
N LYS A 7 21.11 -67.86 26.83
CA LYS A 7 20.78 -67.54 25.45
C LYS A 7 19.27 -67.65 25.26
N ARG A 8 18.61 -66.57 24.84
CA ARG A 8 17.31 -66.65 24.17
C ARG A 8 17.53 -66.33 22.70
N GLU A 9 17.43 -67.38 21.90
CA GLU A 9 17.40 -67.32 20.44
C GLU A 9 16.14 -66.57 20.01
N LEU A 10 16.32 -65.41 19.35
CA LEU A 10 15.24 -64.75 18.61
C LEU A 10 15.16 -65.41 17.22
N PRO A 11 13.96 -65.78 16.74
CA PRO A 11 13.79 -66.44 15.45
C PRO A 11 14.28 -65.54 14.30
N GLN A 12 15.02 -66.13 13.36
CA GLN A 12 15.68 -65.48 12.21
C GLN A 12 14.73 -64.96 11.11
N ASP A 13 13.42 -64.93 11.35
CA ASP A 13 12.40 -64.63 10.33
C ASP A 13 11.91 -63.17 10.34
N LEU A 14 12.66 -62.25 10.95
CA LEU A 14 12.29 -60.81 11.03
C LEU A 14 13.31 -59.86 10.37
N ILE A 15 14.15 -60.37 9.46
CA ILE A 15 15.04 -59.53 8.65
C ILE A 15 14.95 -59.99 7.19
N ALA A 16 13.79 -59.79 6.57
CA ALA A 16 13.64 -59.79 5.12
C ALA A 16 13.27 -58.37 4.71
N PHE A 17 14.22 -57.66 4.10
CA PHE A 17 14.07 -56.29 3.58
C PHE A 17 13.70 -56.27 2.08
N ASP A 18 13.31 -57.41 1.51
CA ASP A 18 12.91 -57.51 0.11
C ASP A 18 11.39 -57.45 -0.02
N ASP A 19 10.91 -56.45 -0.75
CA ASP A 19 9.49 -56.32 -1.08
C ASP A 19 9.02 -57.48 -1.98
N PRO A 20 7.76 -57.95 -1.86
CA PRO A 20 7.22 -59.04 -2.66
C PRO A 20 7.28 -58.78 -4.18
N GLU A 21 7.42 -59.82 -5.00
CA GLU A 21 7.52 -59.73 -6.49
C GLU A 21 6.38 -58.97 -7.19
N ASN A 22 5.25 -58.72 -6.53
CA ASN A 22 4.10 -57.98 -7.04
C ASN A 22 3.84 -56.66 -6.28
N TYR A 23 4.83 -56.13 -5.56
CA TYR A 23 4.74 -54.83 -4.92
C TYR A 23 4.88 -53.71 -5.96
N GLU A 24 3.76 -53.09 -6.33
CA GLU A 24 3.77 -51.81 -7.02
C GLU A 24 3.93 -50.70 -5.97
N GLU A 25 5.10 -50.08 -5.91
CA GLU A 25 5.28 -48.84 -5.16
C GLU A 25 4.30 -47.79 -5.72
N LYS A 26 3.29 -47.45 -4.94
CA LYS A 26 2.38 -46.35 -5.26
C LYS A 26 3.10 -45.03 -4.98
N TYR A 27 3.81 -44.54 -5.97
CA TYR A 27 4.38 -43.21 -5.93
C TYR A 27 3.27 -42.18 -6.20
N GLU A 28 3.07 -41.23 -5.28
CA GLU A 28 2.39 -39.99 -5.63
C GLU A 28 3.37 -39.14 -6.44
N GLU A 29 3.11 -38.97 -7.74
CA GLU A 29 3.93 -38.17 -8.66
C GLU A 29 4.29 -36.79 -8.07
N GLU A 30 3.37 -36.21 -7.29
CA GLU A 30 3.50 -34.93 -6.60
C GLU A 30 4.70 -34.86 -5.64
N ARG A 31 5.12 -35.99 -5.06
CA ARG A 31 6.20 -36.07 -4.06
C ARG A 31 7.60 -36.21 -4.68
N LEU A 32 7.69 -36.73 -5.91
CA LEU A 32 8.95 -36.91 -6.66
C LEU A 32 9.19 -35.79 -7.68
N LEU A 33 8.12 -35.23 -8.23
CA LEU A 33 8.16 -34.14 -9.22
C LEU A 33 7.90 -32.77 -8.60
N GLY A 34 7.84 -32.61 -7.27
CA GLY A 34 7.55 -31.31 -6.63
C GLY A 34 8.40 -30.15 -7.16
N ASP A 35 9.71 -30.38 -7.36
CA ASP A 35 10.62 -29.36 -7.91
C ASP A 35 10.39 -29.09 -9.41
N VAL A 36 9.93 -30.08 -10.17
CA VAL A 36 9.66 -30.02 -11.62
C VAL A 36 8.24 -29.49 -11.91
N LEU A 37 7.29 -29.71 -11.01
CA LEU A 37 5.92 -29.22 -11.07
C LEU A 37 5.85 -27.71 -10.80
N VAL A 38 6.80 -27.16 -10.03
CA VAL A 38 6.99 -25.71 -9.86
C VAL A 38 7.44 -25.04 -11.17
N GLU A 39 8.14 -25.76 -12.05
CA GLU A 39 8.53 -25.26 -13.39
C GLU A 39 7.43 -25.40 -14.45
N LYS A 40 6.27 -26.00 -14.12
CA LYS A 40 5.17 -26.08 -15.07
C LYS A 40 4.63 -24.67 -15.31
N PRO A 41 4.58 -24.18 -16.57
CA PRO A 41 4.06 -22.85 -16.86
C PRO A 41 2.61 -22.76 -16.36
N ASN A 42 2.38 -21.85 -15.42
CA ASN A 42 1.04 -21.55 -14.93
C ASN A 42 0.31 -20.69 -15.97
N THR A 43 -0.93 -21.06 -16.31
CA THR A 43 -1.78 -20.27 -17.20
C THR A 43 -1.93 -18.83 -16.71
N ASP A 44 -1.98 -18.61 -15.39
CA ASP A 44 -2.09 -17.27 -14.82
C ASP A 44 -0.82 -16.44 -15.07
N GLU A 45 0.35 -17.07 -15.07
CA GLU A 45 1.62 -16.40 -15.36
C GLU A 45 1.73 -16.02 -16.83
N TYR A 46 1.26 -16.89 -17.73
CA TYR A 46 1.14 -16.61 -19.15
C TYR A 46 0.14 -15.47 -19.44
N GLU A 47 -1.07 -15.54 -18.85
CA GLU A 47 -2.11 -14.52 -19.02
C GLU A 47 -1.62 -13.15 -18.51
N SER A 48 -0.78 -13.11 -17.47
CA SER A 48 -0.23 -11.85 -16.93
C SER A 48 0.75 -11.14 -17.88
N ARG A 49 1.31 -11.88 -18.85
CA ARG A 49 2.24 -11.37 -19.86
C ARG A 49 1.54 -10.99 -21.16
N CYS A 50 0.25 -11.26 -21.26
CA CYS A 50 -0.52 -11.09 -22.48
C CYS A 50 -1.40 -9.84 -22.42
N VAL A 51 -1.24 -9.00 -23.43
CA VAL A 51 -2.06 -7.80 -23.67
C VAL A 51 -3.00 -8.06 -24.84
N MET A 52 -4.27 -7.72 -24.66
CA MET A 52 -5.27 -7.75 -25.72
C MET A 52 -5.50 -6.34 -26.24
N VAL A 53 -5.33 -6.14 -27.54
CA VAL A 53 -5.49 -4.84 -28.20
C VAL A 53 -6.69 -4.91 -29.13
N PHE A 54 -7.73 -4.13 -28.84
CA PHE A 54 -8.92 -3.96 -29.67
C PHE A 54 -8.79 -2.73 -30.57
N GLY A 55 -9.61 -2.69 -31.63
CA GLY A 55 -9.68 -1.54 -32.53
C GLY A 55 -8.64 -1.57 -33.65
N ILE A 56 -8.00 -2.71 -33.92
CA ILE A 56 -7.11 -2.85 -35.07
C ILE A 56 -7.90 -2.96 -36.39
N PRO A 57 -7.33 -2.51 -37.53
CA PRO A 57 -7.98 -2.64 -38.83
C PRO A 57 -8.31 -4.09 -39.21
N ALA A 58 -9.56 -4.33 -39.61
CA ALA A 58 -10.02 -5.65 -40.05
C ALA A 58 -9.62 -5.90 -41.53
N VAL A 59 -8.55 -6.66 -41.76
CA VAL A 59 -7.93 -6.87 -43.08
C VAL A 59 -7.90 -8.35 -43.49
N GLY A 60 -7.94 -8.61 -44.80
CA GLY A 60 -7.75 -9.95 -45.37
C GLY A 60 -6.30 -10.42 -45.33
N SER A 61 -6.08 -11.69 -45.64
CA SER A 61 -4.76 -12.36 -45.63
C SER A 61 -3.71 -11.69 -46.52
N ASP A 62 -4.13 -10.99 -47.58
CA ASP A 62 -3.28 -10.24 -48.50
C ASP A 62 -2.64 -8.99 -47.87
N ARG A 63 -3.30 -8.37 -46.89
CA ARG A 63 -2.86 -7.13 -46.22
C ARG A 63 -2.34 -7.35 -44.80
N LEU A 64 -2.53 -8.53 -44.24
CA LEU A 64 -2.06 -8.91 -42.91
C LEU A 64 -0.55 -8.68 -42.69
N PRO A 65 0.37 -8.99 -43.63
CA PRO A 65 1.79 -8.72 -43.45
C PRO A 65 2.10 -7.21 -43.31
N LYS A 66 1.34 -6.36 -44.03
CA LYS A 66 1.51 -4.91 -43.93
C LYS A 66 1.00 -4.39 -42.59
N LEU A 67 -0.12 -4.92 -42.10
CA LEU A 67 -0.66 -4.58 -40.79
C LEU A 67 0.33 -4.96 -39.68
N LYS A 68 0.87 -6.19 -39.71
CA LYS A 68 1.92 -6.64 -38.78
C LYS A 68 3.13 -5.72 -38.75
N ASN A 69 3.60 -5.24 -39.91
CA ASN A 69 4.73 -4.30 -39.96
C ASN A 69 4.44 -2.93 -39.33
N VAL A 70 3.19 -2.47 -39.36
CA VAL A 70 2.79 -1.21 -38.72
C VAL A 70 2.62 -1.39 -37.23
N LEU A 71 1.87 -2.42 -36.82
CA LEU A 71 1.61 -2.73 -35.41
C LEU A 71 2.87 -3.18 -34.68
N GLY A 72 3.75 -3.93 -35.34
CA GLY A 72 5.00 -4.38 -34.76
C GLY A 72 5.95 -3.23 -34.39
N LYS A 73 5.90 -2.11 -35.12
CA LYS A 73 6.62 -0.90 -34.71
C LYS A 73 6.07 -0.34 -33.40
N LEU A 74 4.75 -0.39 -33.21
CA LEU A 74 4.06 0.09 -32.01
C LEU A 74 4.31 -0.81 -30.80
N PHE A 75 4.19 -2.13 -30.97
CA PHE A 75 4.47 -3.11 -29.91
C PHE A 75 5.96 -3.10 -29.51
N GLY A 76 6.84 -2.99 -30.51
CA GLY A 76 8.29 -2.90 -30.32
C GLY A 76 8.79 -1.63 -29.61
N LEU A 77 7.99 -0.56 -29.47
CA LEU A 77 8.38 0.61 -28.67
C LEU A 77 8.55 0.24 -27.19
N THR A 78 7.74 -0.69 -26.70
CA THR A 78 7.78 -1.12 -25.30
C THR A 78 8.90 -2.11 -25.06
N ASN A 79 8.98 -3.14 -25.90
CA ASN A 79 10.06 -4.12 -25.89
C ASN A 79 10.20 -4.74 -27.30
N PRO A 80 11.43 -4.82 -27.86
CA PRO A 80 11.66 -5.50 -29.15
C PRO A 80 11.31 -6.99 -29.16
N ASP A 81 11.39 -7.63 -28.00
CA ASP A 81 11.05 -9.04 -27.81
C ASP A 81 9.56 -9.14 -27.47
N TYR A 82 8.73 -9.44 -28.46
CA TYR A 82 7.28 -9.64 -28.32
C TYR A 82 6.77 -10.68 -29.32
N HIS A 83 5.69 -11.38 -28.95
CA HIS A 83 4.99 -12.30 -29.85
C HIS A 83 3.56 -11.83 -30.11
N ASP A 84 3.18 -11.73 -31.39
CA ASP A 84 1.86 -11.24 -31.80
C ASP A 84 0.99 -12.31 -32.46
N HIS A 85 -0.26 -12.42 -32.01
CA HIS A 85 -1.25 -13.36 -32.54
C HIS A 85 -2.53 -12.64 -32.97
N TYR A 86 -2.95 -12.86 -34.22
CA TYR A 86 -4.13 -12.25 -34.83
C TYR A 86 -5.15 -13.33 -35.15
N PRO A 87 -6.24 -13.43 -34.38
CA PRO A 87 -7.33 -14.33 -34.71
C PRO A 87 -7.98 -13.96 -36.04
N LEU A 88 -8.17 -14.98 -36.88
CA LEU A 88 -8.82 -14.87 -38.18
C LEU A 88 -10.24 -15.42 -38.10
N ASP A 89 -11.18 -14.81 -38.83
CA ASP A 89 -12.51 -15.34 -39.04
C ASP A 89 -12.51 -16.51 -40.05
N ALA A 90 -13.69 -17.10 -40.27
CA ALA A 90 -13.91 -18.18 -41.23
C ALA A 90 -13.54 -17.81 -42.68
N ASP A 91 -13.51 -16.51 -43.00
CA ASP A 91 -13.20 -15.97 -44.31
C ASP A 91 -11.71 -15.53 -44.43
N GLY A 92 -10.90 -15.75 -43.38
CA GLY A 92 -9.46 -15.44 -43.35
C GLY A 92 -9.13 -13.95 -43.12
N LYS A 93 -10.07 -13.18 -42.57
CA LYS A 93 -9.94 -11.77 -42.21
C LYS A 93 -9.73 -11.60 -40.70
N THR A 94 -8.99 -10.57 -40.29
CA THR A 94 -8.72 -10.31 -38.86
C THR A 94 -9.94 -9.75 -38.13
N ASN A 95 -10.20 -10.21 -36.90
CA ASN A 95 -11.39 -9.86 -36.11
C ASN A 95 -11.37 -8.49 -35.41
N GLY A 96 -10.44 -7.60 -35.77
CA GLY A 96 -10.34 -6.27 -35.17
C GLY A 96 -9.72 -6.25 -33.77
N TYR A 97 -9.12 -7.36 -33.33
CA TYR A 97 -8.30 -7.44 -32.14
C TYR A 97 -7.09 -8.36 -32.33
N CYS A 98 -6.07 -8.20 -31.50
CA CYS A 98 -4.91 -9.08 -31.46
C CYS A 98 -4.42 -9.28 -30.03
N PHE A 99 -3.60 -10.33 -29.85
CA PHE A 99 -2.89 -10.61 -28.61
C PHE A 99 -1.41 -10.31 -28.80
N VAL A 100 -0.81 -9.70 -27.78
CA VAL A 100 0.63 -9.41 -27.72
C VAL A 100 1.17 -9.97 -26.41
N GLU A 101 2.10 -10.90 -26.52
CA GLU A 101 2.80 -11.49 -25.38
C GLU A 101 4.17 -10.82 -25.22
N TYR A 102 4.47 -10.43 -23.99
CA TYR A 102 5.75 -9.83 -23.60
C TYR A 102 6.54 -10.73 -22.64
N PRO A 103 7.86 -10.52 -22.48
CA PRO A 103 8.69 -11.36 -21.61
C PRO A 103 8.31 -11.30 -20.12
N SER A 104 7.72 -10.18 -19.67
CA SER A 104 7.34 -9.98 -18.28
C SER A 104 6.03 -9.17 -18.15
N LYS A 105 5.38 -9.33 -17.00
CA LYS A 105 4.14 -8.61 -16.66
C LYS A 105 4.33 -7.10 -16.64
N GLU A 106 5.47 -6.62 -16.12
CA GLU A 106 5.75 -5.18 -16.02
C GLU A 106 5.82 -4.52 -17.40
N ILE A 107 6.33 -5.25 -18.40
CA ILE A 107 6.38 -4.79 -19.78
C ILE A 107 4.97 -4.78 -20.37
N ALA A 108 4.16 -5.81 -20.10
CA ALA A 108 2.76 -5.88 -20.54
C ALA A 108 1.93 -4.70 -19.96
N ASP A 109 2.08 -4.42 -18.66
CA ASP A 109 1.41 -3.29 -17.99
C ASP A 109 1.83 -1.94 -18.61
N THR A 110 3.12 -1.77 -18.93
CA THR A 110 3.62 -0.57 -19.60
C THR A 110 3.08 -0.47 -21.04
N ALA A 111 2.96 -1.59 -21.74
CA ALA A 111 2.41 -1.64 -23.09
C ALA A 111 0.93 -1.25 -23.10
N VAL A 112 0.14 -1.69 -22.12
CA VAL A 112 -1.26 -1.28 -21.96
C VAL A 112 -1.37 0.24 -21.84
N GLN A 113 -0.56 0.85 -20.97
CA GLN A 113 -0.56 2.32 -20.78
C GLN A 113 -0.19 3.10 -22.05
N LEU A 114 0.66 2.54 -22.90
CA LEU A 114 1.08 3.17 -24.16
C LEU A 114 0.05 2.98 -25.29
N LEU A 115 -0.55 1.78 -25.35
CA LEU A 115 -1.43 1.38 -26.45
C LEU A 115 -2.88 1.80 -26.21
N ASP A 116 -3.35 1.89 -24.97
CA ASP A 116 -4.72 2.27 -24.67
C ASP A 116 -4.99 3.74 -25.07
N GLY A 117 -6.03 3.97 -25.86
CA GLY A 117 -6.35 5.27 -26.43
C GLY A 117 -5.45 5.71 -27.61
N HIS A 118 -4.50 4.88 -28.05
CA HIS A 118 -3.64 5.23 -29.18
C HIS A 118 -4.44 5.28 -30.50
N VAL A 119 -4.44 6.44 -31.15
CA VAL A 119 -5.14 6.66 -32.43
C VAL A 119 -4.23 6.23 -33.59
N LEU A 120 -4.57 5.11 -34.25
CA LEU A 120 -3.86 4.63 -35.43
C LEU A 120 -4.25 5.41 -36.69
N ASP A 121 -5.56 5.61 -36.90
CA ASP A 121 -6.12 6.43 -37.97
C ASP A 121 -7.49 6.98 -37.54
N LYS A 122 -8.21 7.65 -38.46
CA LYS A 122 -9.51 8.28 -38.16
C LYS A 122 -10.59 7.32 -37.64
N ASN A 123 -10.51 6.04 -38.00
CA ASN A 123 -11.52 5.02 -37.70
C ASN A 123 -11.04 4.00 -36.67
N HIS A 124 -9.74 3.98 -36.34
CA HIS A 124 -9.12 2.98 -35.49
C HIS A 124 -8.40 3.66 -34.31
N THR A 125 -9.03 3.60 -33.14
CA THR A 125 -8.42 3.95 -31.85
C THR A 125 -8.30 2.68 -31.03
N PHE A 126 -7.13 2.44 -30.48
CA PHE A 126 -6.87 1.23 -29.72
C PHE A 126 -7.52 1.30 -28.34
N ALA A 127 -8.02 0.15 -27.89
CA ALA A 127 -8.33 -0.10 -26.50
C ALA A 127 -7.49 -1.29 -26.06
N ALA A 128 -6.59 -1.10 -25.10
CA ALA A 128 -5.65 -2.13 -24.67
C ALA A 128 -5.97 -2.54 -23.23
N TYR A 129 -5.98 -3.85 -22.98
CA TYR A 129 -6.26 -4.40 -21.66
C TYR A 129 -5.34 -5.59 -21.38
N ASN A 130 -5.04 -5.81 -20.11
CA ASN A 130 -4.41 -7.05 -19.69
C ASN A 130 -5.41 -8.22 -19.82
N MET A 131 -4.92 -9.38 -20.28
CA MET A 131 -5.76 -10.56 -20.49
C MET A 131 -6.48 -11.00 -19.19
N ILE A 132 -5.78 -10.91 -18.06
CA ILE A 132 -6.34 -11.21 -16.73
C ILE A 132 -7.48 -10.26 -16.37
N GLU A 133 -7.36 -8.97 -16.71
CA GLU A 133 -8.37 -7.97 -16.36
C GLU A 133 -9.65 -8.23 -17.13
N ILE A 134 -9.56 -8.55 -18.42
CA ILE A 134 -10.73 -8.88 -19.25
C ILE A 134 -11.52 -10.05 -18.68
N ARG A 135 -10.82 -11.10 -18.22
CA ARG A 135 -11.46 -12.26 -17.60
C ARG A 135 -12.24 -11.90 -16.33
N ASN A 136 -11.79 -10.85 -15.64
CA ASN A 136 -12.41 -10.33 -14.43
C ASN A 136 -13.42 -9.21 -14.68
N ILE A 137 -13.64 -8.78 -15.93
CA ILE A 137 -14.70 -7.84 -16.28
C ILE A 137 -16.04 -8.52 -16.01
N LYS A 138 -16.70 -8.07 -14.95
CA LYS A 138 -18.07 -8.44 -14.63
C LYS A 138 -19.01 -7.47 -15.35
N GLU A 139 -20.19 -7.95 -15.72
CA GLU A 139 -21.25 -7.05 -16.15
C GLU A 139 -21.49 -5.98 -15.06
N PRO A 140 -21.71 -4.71 -15.44
CA PRO A 140 -21.99 -3.66 -14.48
C PRO A 140 -23.23 -4.04 -13.66
N ASP A 141 -23.17 -3.81 -12.36
CA ASP A 141 -24.28 -4.12 -11.45
C ASP A 141 -25.55 -3.39 -11.94
N PRO A 142 -26.63 -4.12 -12.28
CA PRO A 142 -27.87 -3.52 -12.76
C PRO A 142 -28.51 -2.57 -11.74
N ASP A 143 -28.15 -2.70 -10.45
CA ASP A 143 -28.62 -1.86 -9.37
C ASP A 143 -27.60 -0.79 -8.94
N TRP A 144 -26.54 -0.55 -9.73
CA TRP A 144 -25.56 0.50 -9.40
C TRP A 144 -26.23 1.86 -9.29
N LYS A 145 -26.06 2.50 -8.14
CA LYS A 145 -26.50 3.87 -7.88
C LYS A 145 -25.28 4.76 -7.69
N PRO A 146 -25.30 6.00 -8.22
CA PRO A 146 -24.28 6.98 -7.92
C PRO A 146 -24.13 7.12 -6.39
N PRO A 147 -22.89 7.17 -5.87
CA PRO A 147 -22.66 7.41 -4.45
C PRO A 147 -23.35 8.69 -4.02
N THR A 148 -24.10 8.66 -2.92
CA THR A 148 -24.67 9.88 -2.34
C THR A 148 -23.56 10.68 -1.66
N ALA A 149 -23.60 12.01 -1.80
CA ALA A 149 -22.69 12.89 -1.08
C ALA A 149 -22.84 12.65 0.43
N LYS A 150 -21.73 12.43 1.13
CA LYS A 150 -21.75 12.26 2.59
C LYS A 150 -22.26 13.56 3.23
N PRO A 151 -23.20 13.49 4.18
CA PRO A 151 -23.63 14.68 4.91
C PRO A 151 -22.43 15.25 5.69
N TYR A 152 -22.34 16.57 5.74
CA TYR A 152 -21.36 17.25 6.57
C TYR A 152 -21.62 16.93 8.05
N VAL A 153 -20.57 16.55 8.77
CA VAL A 153 -20.59 16.33 10.21
C VAL A 153 -19.85 17.49 10.85
N ASP A 154 -20.58 18.33 11.59
CA ASP A 154 -19.97 19.40 12.36
C ASP A 154 -19.37 18.82 13.64
N VAL A 155 -18.04 18.66 13.66
CA VAL A 155 -17.30 18.21 14.84
C VAL A 155 -17.12 19.32 15.89
N GLY A 156 -17.66 20.52 15.63
CA GLY A 156 -17.51 21.69 16.46
C GLY A 156 -16.17 22.39 16.26
N ASN A 157 -15.77 23.18 17.26
CA ASN A 157 -14.54 23.95 17.21
C ASN A 157 -13.31 23.06 17.41
N LEU A 158 -12.40 23.04 16.43
CA LEU A 158 -11.15 22.25 16.48
C LEU A 158 -10.19 22.73 17.59
N TRP A 159 -10.24 24.02 17.91
CA TRP A 159 -9.41 24.65 18.93
C TRP A 159 -10.20 25.00 20.19
N TRP A 160 -11.27 24.25 20.47
CA TRP A 160 -12.12 24.46 21.64
C TRP A 160 -11.32 24.54 22.95
N TRP A 161 -10.23 23.78 23.05
CA TRP A 161 -9.36 23.71 24.22
C TRP A 161 -8.51 24.97 24.43
N LEU A 162 -8.34 25.82 23.41
CA LEU A 162 -7.69 27.14 23.54
C LEU A 162 -8.63 28.21 24.13
N HIS A 163 -9.95 27.99 24.12
CA HIS A 163 -10.88 28.98 24.62
C HIS A 163 -10.92 28.97 26.16
N GLU A 164 -10.88 30.17 26.76
CA GLU A 164 -11.14 30.32 28.19
C GLU A 164 -12.56 29.82 28.49
N THR A 165 -12.68 28.72 29.23
CA THR A 165 -13.93 28.25 29.80
C THR A 165 -13.90 28.46 31.31
N PRO A 166 -15.06 28.48 31.99
CA PRO A 166 -15.08 28.55 33.46
C PRO A 166 -14.35 27.37 34.14
N GLN A 167 -14.17 26.25 33.42
CA GLN A 167 -13.50 25.04 33.91
C GLN A 167 -12.02 24.97 33.52
N ALA A 168 -11.64 25.40 32.31
CA ALA A 168 -10.25 25.43 31.87
C ALA A 168 -9.60 26.74 32.33
N LEU A 169 -8.77 26.67 33.37
CA LEU A 169 -7.92 27.79 33.78
C LEU A 169 -6.91 28.13 32.67
N ARG A 170 -6.35 29.34 32.73
CA ARG A 170 -5.25 29.74 31.83
C ARG A 170 -4.11 28.72 31.91
N CYS A 171 -3.69 28.20 30.75
CA CYS A 171 -2.54 27.30 30.57
C CYS A 171 -2.73 25.86 31.09
N GLU A 172 -3.86 25.23 30.81
CA GLU A 172 -4.04 23.77 30.98
C GLU A 172 -3.60 23.02 29.72
N ASP A 173 -2.83 21.95 29.89
CA ASP A 173 -2.40 21.07 28.80
C ASP A 173 -3.29 19.82 28.75
N GLN A 174 -3.50 19.27 27.57
CA GLN A 174 -4.11 17.96 27.40
C GLN A 174 -3.04 16.89 27.11
N PHE A 175 -3.24 15.69 27.66
CA PHE A 175 -2.47 14.52 27.27
C PHE A 175 -3.36 13.29 27.23
N ALA A 176 -2.89 12.24 26.56
CA ALA A 176 -3.62 10.98 26.49
C ALA A 176 -2.74 9.83 26.99
N THR A 177 -3.37 8.87 27.66
CA THR A 177 -2.75 7.63 28.11
C THR A 177 -3.46 6.46 27.47
N GLN A 178 -2.72 5.38 27.24
CA GLN A 178 -3.30 4.11 26.84
C GLN A 178 -2.79 3.02 27.77
N GLU A 179 -3.73 2.33 28.39
CA GLU A 179 -3.45 1.28 29.35
C GLU A 179 -4.13 -0.02 28.91
N GLU A 180 -3.44 -1.14 29.08
CA GLU A 180 -4.04 -2.45 28.85
C GLU A 180 -4.77 -2.89 30.10
N ASN A 181 -6.08 -3.06 29.99
CA ASN A 181 -6.89 -3.54 31.10
C ASN A 181 -6.57 -5.02 31.36
N SER A 182 -5.93 -5.31 32.51
CA SER A 182 -5.46 -6.66 32.84
C SER A 182 -6.58 -7.71 32.96
N ARG A 183 -7.86 -7.30 33.05
CA ARG A 183 -9.00 -8.24 33.13
C ARG A 183 -9.61 -8.57 31.77
N THR A 184 -9.70 -7.58 30.88
CA THR A 184 -10.37 -7.74 29.58
C THR A 184 -9.38 -7.90 28.43
N GLY A 185 -8.13 -7.50 28.60
CA GLY A 185 -7.14 -7.38 27.52
C GLY A 185 -7.42 -6.21 26.57
N ASN A 186 -8.46 -5.40 26.83
CA ASN A 186 -8.75 -4.23 26.02
C ASN A 186 -7.72 -3.14 26.28
N LYS A 187 -7.40 -2.38 25.24
CA LYS A 187 -6.58 -1.17 25.38
C LYS A 187 -7.49 0.01 25.62
N GLN A 188 -7.51 0.52 26.84
CA GLN A 188 -8.29 1.69 27.21
C GLN A 188 -7.46 2.94 26.91
N LEU A 189 -8.01 3.85 26.11
CA LEU A 189 -7.41 5.16 25.84
C LEU A 189 -8.21 6.23 26.58
N THR A 190 -7.51 7.05 27.37
CA THR A 190 -8.09 8.12 28.18
C THR A 190 -7.41 9.45 27.90
N ILE A 191 -8.20 10.52 27.82
CA ILE A 191 -7.70 11.89 27.65
C ILE A 191 -7.87 12.67 28.95
N TRP A 192 -6.82 13.36 29.34
CA TRP A 192 -6.67 14.04 30.61
C TRP A 192 -6.37 15.52 30.41
N TRP A 193 -6.89 16.33 31.32
CA TRP A 193 -6.40 17.67 31.59
C TRP A 193 -5.28 17.64 32.60
N ASN A 194 -4.27 18.49 32.39
CA ASN A 194 -3.19 18.75 33.32
C ASN A 194 -3.11 20.25 33.60
N ALA A 195 -3.34 20.63 34.86
CA ALA A 195 -3.25 22.00 35.32
C ALA A 195 -2.17 22.12 36.39
N ARG A 196 -1.41 23.22 36.36
CA ARG A 196 -0.36 23.46 37.35
C ARG A 196 -0.94 23.50 38.77
N GLY A 197 -0.49 22.58 39.62
CA GLY A 197 -0.88 22.53 41.03
C GLY A 197 -2.18 21.76 41.30
N GLN A 198 -2.69 21.03 40.31
CA GLN A 198 -3.81 20.10 40.46
C GLN A 198 -3.40 18.71 39.98
N GLU A 199 -4.06 17.67 40.48
CA GLU A 199 -3.91 16.34 39.90
C GLU A 199 -4.60 16.28 38.53
N PRO A 200 -4.02 15.56 37.55
CA PRO A 200 -4.68 15.37 36.26
C PRO A 200 -6.08 14.77 36.41
N TYR A 201 -7.01 15.27 35.59
CA TYR A 201 -8.41 14.84 35.64
C TYR A 201 -8.94 14.54 34.24
N GLU A 202 -9.84 13.56 34.13
CA GLU A 202 -10.37 13.13 32.83
C GLU A 202 -11.23 14.21 32.17
N VAL A 203 -11.01 14.41 30.87
CA VAL A 203 -11.79 15.34 30.05
C VAL A 203 -13.25 14.92 30.03
N ASP A 204 -14.15 15.87 30.32
CA ASP A 204 -15.59 15.67 30.19
C ASP A 204 -16.02 15.77 28.72
N VAL A 205 -16.83 14.81 28.27
CA VAL A 205 -17.39 14.75 26.92
C VAL A 205 -18.90 14.50 26.98
N VAL A 206 -19.59 14.77 25.87
CA VAL A 206 -21.00 14.40 25.69
C VAL A 206 -21.10 13.31 24.62
N VAL A 207 -21.65 12.16 24.99
CA VAL A 207 -21.90 11.04 24.09
C VAL A 207 -23.40 10.75 24.10
N ASP A 208 -24.05 10.80 22.94
CA ASP A 208 -25.50 10.58 22.78
C ASP A 208 -26.35 11.40 23.76
N GLY A 209 -25.96 12.67 24.00
CA GLY A 209 -26.64 13.59 24.91
C GLY A 209 -26.37 13.38 26.40
N HIS A 210 -25.51 12.43 26.77
CA HIS A 210 -25.18 12.13 28.16
C HIS A 210 -23.75 12.55 28.49
N LYS A 211 -23.55 13.09 29.70
CA LYS A 211 -22.20 13.40 30.20
C LYS A 211 -21.42 12.10 30.40
N ALA A 212 -20.22 12.06 29.85
CA ALA A 212 -19.29 10.96 29.94
C ALA A 212 -17.86 11.50 30.11
N LYS A 213 -16.90 10.60 30.22
CA LYS A 213 -15.48 10.91 30.22
C LYS A 213 -14.85 10.52 28.89
N ALA A 214 -13.77 11.19 28.51
CA ALA A 214 -13.00 10.90 27.30
C ALA A 214 -12.16 9.61 27.45
N THR A 215 -12.83 8.51 27.81
CA THR A 215 -12.26 7.20 28.08
C THR A 215 -13.00 6.18 27.22
N ARG A 216 -12.28 5.46 26.35
CA ARG A 216 -12.88 4.47 25.44
C ARG A 216 -12.00 3.23 25.33
N ASP A 217 -12.62 2.07 25.45
CA ASP A 217 -11.98 0.78 25.19
C ASP A 217 -11.76 0.58 23.68
N ASN A 218 -10.57 0.14 23.32
CA ASN A 218 -10.12 -0.11 21.94
C ASN A 218 -10.31 1.10 21.01
N TRP A 219 -10.18 2.32 21.56
CA TRP A 219 -10.23 3.55 20.76
C TRP A 219 -9.08 3.61 19.74
N SER A 220 -7.92 3.09 20.13
CA SER A 220 -6.82 2.74 19.24
C SER A 220 -6.52 1.25 19.44
N GLU A 221 -6.56 0.47 18.35
CA GLU A 221 -6.24 -0.97 18.40
C GLU A 221 -4.72 -1.17 18.58
N GLN A 222 -3.92 -0.27 18.01
CA GLN A 222 -2.48 -0.25 18.20
C GLN A 222 -2.05 0.62 19.37
N VAL A 223 -0.85 0.34 19.88
CA VAL A 223 -0.23 1.07 21.01
C VAL A 223 0.14 2.51 20.63
N ILE A 224 0.41 2.75 19.35
CA ILE A 224 0.77 4.06 18.86
C ILE A 224 -0.51 4.82 18.49
N PHE A 225 -0.77 5.89 19.23
CA PHE A 225 -1.69 6.98 18.89
C PHE A 225 -0.89 8.29 18.96
N LYS A 226 -1.37 9.35 18.31
CA LYS A 226 -0.60 10.60 18.20
C LYS A 226 -1.51 11.81 18.10
N TRP A 227 -1.20 12.84 18.88
CA TRP A 227 -1.74 14.17 18.67
C TRP A 227 -1.13 14.81 17.43
N SER A 228 -1.94 15.54 16.67
CA SER A 228 -1.42 16.36 15.59
C SER A 228 -0.60 17.54 16.16
N PRO A 229 0.33 18.13 15.38
CA PRO A 229 1.26 19.16 15.85
C PRO A 229 0.65 20.35 16.60
N GLU A 230 -0.51 20.83 16.17
CA GLU A 230 -1.25 21.95 16.79
C GLU A 230 -2.35 21.44 17.74
N GLY A 231 -2.44 20.13 17.99
CA GLY A 231 -3.44 19.55 18.91
C GLY A 231 -4.88 19.58 18.41
N SER A 232 -5.13 19.89 17.13
CA SER A 232 -6.48 19.90 16.56
C SER A 232 -7.10 18.49 16.45
N TYR A 233 -6.26 17.47 16.28
CA TYR A 233 -6.66 16.09 16.04
C TYR A 233 -5.95 15.11 16.97
N LEU A 234 -6.68 14.09 17.39
CA LEU A 234 -6.11 12.85 17.93
C LEU A 234 -6.16 11.77 16.84
N ALA A 235 -5.01 11.22 16.45
CA ALA A 235 -4.91 10.11 15.51
C ALA A 235 -4.83 8.76 16.23
N THR A 236 -5.72 7.85 15.86
CA THR A 236 -5.75 6.46 16.35
C THR A 236 -5.56 5.48 15.19
N MET A 237 -4.88 4.36 15.45
CA MET A 237 -4.59 3.37 14.43
C MET A 237 -5.38 2.08 14.63
N HIS A 238 -5.91 1.58 13.52
CA HIS A 238 -6.74 0.40 13.40
C HIS A 238 -6.21 -0.47 12.27
N GLN A 239 -6.56 -1.76 12.25
CA GLN A 239 -6.11 -2.68 11.20
C GLN A 239 -6.50 -2.19 9.78
N LYS A 240 -7.64 -1.51 9.67
CA LYS A 240 -8.18 -0.94 8.42
C LYS A 240 -7.72 0.49 8.12
N GLY A 241 -6.95 1.11 9.02
CA GLY A 241 -6.31 2.39 8.79
C GLY A 241 -6.38 3.37 9.95
N VAL A 242 -6.23 4.67 9.65
CA VAL A 242 -6.18 5.74 10.67
C VAL A 242 -7.54 6.41 10.80
N VAL A 243 -7.89 6.77 12.02
CA VAL A 243 -9.04 7.63 12.31
C VAL A 243 -8.55 8.86 13.07
N LEU A 244 -8.94 10.04 12.58
CA LEU A 244 -8.76 11.31 13.27
C LEU A 244 -10.02 11.67 14.05
N TRP A 245 -9.81 12.09 15.29
CA TRP A 245 -10.85 12.53 16.21
C TRP A 245 -10.63 14.00 16.54
N ALA A 246 -11.70 14.78 16.57
CA ALA A 246 -11.61 16.22 16.77
C ALA A 246 -12.78 16.75 17.61
N GLY A 247 -12.63 18.00 18.06
CA GLY A 247 -13.67 18.72 18.78
C GLY A 247 -13.80 18.33 20.25
N PRO A 248 -14.72 18.98 20.99
CA PRO A 248 -14.85 18.83 22.43
C PRO A 248 -15.28 17.44 22.87
N ASN A 249 -15.98 16.70 22.01
CA ASN A 249 -16.46 15.34 22.30
C ASN A 249 -15.58 14.24 21.68
N PHE A 250 -14.47 14.62 21.03
CA PHE A 250 -13.63 13.73 20.24
C PHE A 250 -14.47 12.85 19.30
N GLU A 251 -15.21 13.53 18.44
CA GLU A 251 -16.01 12.90 17.40
C GLU A 251 -15.13 12.52 16.21
N LYS A 252 -15.58 11.54 15.45
CA LYS A 252 -14.84 11.06 14.28
C LYS A 252 -14.84 12.16 13.22
N PHE A 253 -13.67 12.74 12.98
CA PHE A 253 -13.47 13.77 11.97
C PHE A 253 -13.27 13.14 10.59
N GLN A 254 -12.24 12.31 10.45
CA GLN A 254 -11.89 11.71 9.16
C GLN A 254 -11.33 10.29 9.34
N ARG A 255 -11.54 9.45 8.34
CA ARG A 255 -10.96 8.09 8.27
C ARG A 255 -10.14 7.94 6.99
N PHE A 256 -8.96 7.33 7.14
CA PHE A 256 -8.00 7.11 6.07
C PHE A 256 -7.79 5.61 5.88
N GLU A 257 -8.13 5.12 4.70
CA GLU A 257 -8.05 3.70 4.38
C GLU A 257 -6.65 3.31 3.92
N HIS A 258 -5.95 2.61 4.80
CA HIS A 258 -4.65 2.01 4.54
C HIS A 258 -4.51 0.84 5.50
N ASN A 259 -4.42 -0.38 4.96
CA ASN A 259 -4.42 -1.57 5.80
C ASN A 259 -3.05 -1.79 6.42
N LEU A 260 -3.02 -2.39 7.61
CA LEU A 260 -1.78 -2.82 8.29
C LEU A 260 -0.76 -1.69 8.51
N ILE A 261 -1.26 -0.49 8.81
CA ILE A 261 -0.39 0.65 9.15
C ILE A 261 0.36 0.34 10.44
N ASN A 262 1.63 0.74 10.48
CA ASN A 262 2.46 0.67 11.68
C ASN A 262 2.87 2.07 12.15
N PHE A 263 2.93 3.05 11.25
CA PHE A 263 3.38 4.40 11.56
C PHE A 263 2.52 5.46 10.88
N LEU A 264 2.37 6.60 11.57
CA LEU A 264 1.71 7.79 11.06
C LEU A 264 2.49 9.04 11.46
N GLU A 265 2.48 10.06 10.61
CA GLU A 265 3.13 11.35 10.84
C GLU A 265 2.30 12.45 10.21
N PHE A 266 2.16 13.58 10.90
CA PHE A 266 1.52 14.76 10.35
C PHE A 266 2.55 15.69 9.73
N SER A 267 2.13 16.45 8.73
CA SER A 267 2.87 17.63 8.31
C SER A 267 2.76 18.75 9.37
N PRO A 268 3.72 19.70 9.44
CA PRO A 268 3.84 20.69 10.52
C PRO A 268 2.59 21.52 10.86
N LYS A 269 1.77 21.88 9.88
CA LYS A 269 0.52 22.64 10.03
C LYS A 269 -0.72 21.77 9.90
N GLU A 270 -0.56 20.45 10.02
CA GLU A 270 -1.65 19.48 10.03
C GLU A 270 -2.42 19.38 8.71
N THR A 271 -1.91 19.90 7.58
CA THR A 271 -2.59 19.80 6.27
C THR A 271 -2.55 18.38 5.70
N TYR A 272 -1.48 17.63 5.98
CA TYR A 272 -1.25 16.31 5.43
C TYR A 272 -0.99 15.26 6.51
N LEU A 273 -1.46 14.05 6.26
CA LEU A 273 -1.21 12.86 7.06
C LEU A 273 -0.44 11.84 6.22
N VAL A 274 0.76 11.50 6.66
CA VAL A 274 1.56 10.42 6.11
C VAL A 274 1.29 9.15 6.91
N THR A 275 1.06 8.05 6.21
CA THR A 275 0.89 6.73 6.80
C THR A 275 1.81 5.72 6.15
N TYR A 276 2.33 4.79 6.93
CA TYR A 276 3.24 3.74 6.47
C TYR A 276 2.77 2.37 6.96
N ALA A 277 2.54 1.47 6.01
CA ALA A 277 2.35 0.05 6.25
C ALA A 277 3.66 -0.68 5.97
N ARG A 278 4.22 -1.31 6.99
CA ARG A 278 5.48 -2.03 6.91
C ARG A 278 5.25 -3.42 6.30
N ASP A 279 6.20 -3.83 5.48
CA ASP A 279 6.18 -5.08 4.72
C ASP A 279 6.61 -6.31 5.53
N ASP A 280 6.55 -6.29 6.86
CA ASP A 280 7.06 -7.39 7.69
C ASP A 280 6.16 -8.65 7.66
N TYR A 281 4.90 -8.51 7.23
CA TYR A 281 3.97 -9.63 7.12
C TYR A 281 3.89 -10.28 5.74
N TYR A 282 4.27 -9.57 4.67
CA TYR A 282 4.19 -10.10 3.32
C TYR A 282 5.55 -10.58 2.84
N ARG A 283 5.99 -11.75 3.30
CA ARG A 283 7.22 -12.40 2.80
C ARG A 283 7.26 -12.59 1.27
N ASN A 284 6.13 -12.45 0.57
CA ASN A 284 5.98 -12.70 -0.86
C ASN A 284 5.11 -11.67 -1.62
N ALA A 285 4.70 -10.54 -1.03
CA ALA A 285 3.90 -9.55 -1.79
C ALA A 285 4.77 -8.35 -2.15
N HIS A 286 4.91 -8.10 -3.45
CA HIS A 286 5.27 -6.79 -3.96
C HIS A 286 4.14 -5.80 -3.60
N VAL A 287 4.13 -5.31 -2.36
CA VAL A 287 3.14 -4.32 -1.93
C VAL A 287 3.58 -2.97 -2.46
N ASP A 288 2.95 -2.55 -3.56
CA ASP A 288 3.01 -1.17 -4.01
C ASP A 288 2.24 -0.27 -3.05
N ASN A 289 2.64 1.00 -2.96
CA ASN A 289 1.94 2.06 -2.22
C ASN A 289 1.98 1.91 -0.68
N THR A 290 3.09 1.42 -0.13
CA THR A 290 3.31 1.25 1.32
C THR A 290 3.37 2.57 2.09
N LEU A 291 3.74 3.67 1.45
CA LEU A 291 3.60 5.03 1.98
C LEU A 291 2.46 5.75 1.28
N LYS A 292 1.58 6.39 2.06
CA LYS A 292 0.48 7.19 1.53
C LYS A 292 0.43 8.54 2.21
N ILE A 293 0.26 9.59 1.42
CA ILE A 293 0.03 10.96 1.88
C ILE A 293 -1.42 11.31 1.60
N PHE A 294 -2.14 11.70 2.63
CA PHE A 294 -3.52 12.13 2.57
C PHE A 294 -3.65 13.60 2.96
N ASP A 295 -4.63 14.28 2.39
CA ASP A 295 -5.10 15.56 2.89
C ASP A 295 -5.98 15.35 4.12
N THR A 296 -5.64 15.98 5.25
CA THR A 296 -6.27 15.69 6.54
C THR A 296 -7.75 16.11 6.60
N PHE A 297 -8.08 17.21 5.94
CA PHE A 297 -9.41 17.81 5.97
C PHE A 297 -10.38 17.09 5.02
N THR A 298 -9.95 16.86 3.78
CA THR A 298 -10.79 16.23 2.74
C THR A 298 -10.76 14.71 2.81
N GLY A 299 -9.72 14.12 3.41
CA GLY A 299 -9.50 12.67 3.40
C GLY A 299 -8.94 12.12 2.08
N GLU A 300 -8.67 12.98 1.11
CA GLU A 300 -8.25 12.59 -0.23
C GLU A 300 -6.82 12.02 -0.21
N LEU A 301 -6.61 10.91 -0.92
CA LEU A 301 -5.28 10.35 -1.15
C LEU A 301 -4.55 11.21 -2.19
N LYS A 302 -3.53 11.94 -1.76
CA LYS A 302 -2.76 12.85 -2.63
C LYS A 302 -1.63 12.16 -3.37
N LYS A 303 -0.89 11.28 -2.69
CA LYS A 303 0.24 10.59 -3.29
C LYS A 303 0.54 9.27 -2.59
N THR A 304 1.04 8.33 -3.37
CA THR A 304 1.58 7.06 -2.87
C THR A 304 3.06 6.94 -3.23
N PHE A 305 3.81 6.27 -2.36
CA PHE A 305 5.21 5.97 -2.57
C PHE A 305 5.46 4.50 -2.20
N THR A 306 6.32 3.85 -2.97
CA THR A 306 6.92 2.56 -2.62
C THR A 306 8.41 2.81 -2.37
N PRO A 307 8.81 3.22 -1.14
CA PRO A 307 10.16 3.69 -0.88
C PRO A 307 11.22 2.59 -1.04
N LEU A 308 10.84 1.30 -0.97
CA LEU A 308 11.78 0.17 -0.90
C LEU A 308 11.24 -1.05 -1.67
N ARG A 309 12.12 -1.69 -2.45
CA ARG A 309 11.84 -3.01 -3.06
C ARG A 309 12.31 -4.20 -2.19
N HIS A 310 13.14 -3.98 -1.16
CA HIS A 310 13.80 -5.05 -0.39
C HIS A 310 13.93 -4.79 1.13
N GLY A 311 13.00 -4.03 1.72
CA GLY A 311 12.86 -3.95 3.18
C GLY A 311 13.42 -2.71 3.88
N ARG A 312 12.76 -2.43 5.02
CA ARG A 312 12.90 -1.39 6.08
C ARG A 312 13.28 0.03 5.65
N LEU A 313 12.37 0.97 5.90
CA LEU A 313 12.67 2.41 5.92
C LEU A 313 13.85 2.63 6.88
N ALA A 314 14.88 3.33 6.41
CA ALA A 314 16.09 3.59 7.18
C ALA A 314 15.74 4.29 8.49
N ASP A 315 14.87 5.31 8.43
CA ASP A 315 14.40 6.07 9.59
C ASP A 315 12.94 6.53 9.41
N TRP A 316 12.22 6.69 10.53
CA TRP A 316 10.92 7.35 10.62
C TRP A 316 11.03 8.60 11.52
N PRO A 317 10.43 9.75 11.16
CA PRO A 317 9.63 10.02 9.97
C PRO A 317 10.44 10.07 8.67
N PHE A 318 9.90 9.46 7.61
CA PHE A 318 10.60 9.36 6.32
C PHE A 318 10.60 10.67 5.53
N PHE A 319 9.46 11.35 5.48
CA PHE A 319 9.34 12.65 4.83
C PHE A 319 9.65 13.76 5.82
N LYS A 320 10.54 14.66 5.42
CA LYS A 320 10.82 15.90 6.12
C LYS A 320 10.12 17.04 5.38
N TRP A 321 9.35 17.83 6.12
CA TRP A 321 8.50 18.89 5.57
C TRP A 321 9.14 20.26 5.78
N SER A 322 8.98 21.14 4.79
CA SER A 322 9.22 22.57 4.97
C SER A 322 8.20 23.17 5.96
N ALA A 323 8.59 24.22 6.67
CA ALA A 323 7.77 24.84 7.70
C ALA A 323 6.44 25.41 7.17
N ASP A 324 6.40 25.82 5.89
CA ASP A 324 5.18 26.30 5.25
C ASP A 324 4.38 25.22 4.52
N GLU A 325 4.88 23.98 4.51
CA GLU A 325 4.32 22.80 3.83
C GLU A 325 4.21 22.92 2.31
N LYS A 326 4.93 23.86 1.67
CA LYS A 326 4.99 23.91 0.20
C LYS A 326 5.84 22.80 -0.39
N TYR A 327 6.79 22.32 0.40
CA TYR A 327 7.73 21.28 0.02
C TYR A 327 7.81 20.19 1.07
N PHE A 328 8.05 18.98 0.61
CA PHE A 328 8.52 17.88 1.43
C PHE A 328 9.64 17.15 0.69
N GLY A 329 10.45 16.41 1.41
CA GLY A 329 11.51 15.64 0.79
C GLY A 329 11.97 14.48 1.62
N PHE A 330 12.76 13.63 0.98
CA PHE A 330 13.46 12.52 1.61
C PHE A 330 14.81 12.35 0.94
N SER A 331 15.75 11.74 1.66
CA SER A 331 17.06 11.39 1.12
C SER A 331 17.12 9.90 0.85
N ARG A 332 17.72 9.54 -0.29
CA ARG A 332 17.92 8.14 -0.68
C ARG A 332 19.18 8.02 -1.52
N HIS A 333 20.04 7.05 -1.20
CA HIS A 333 21.26 6.74 -1.95
C HIS A 333 22.14 7.97 -2.25
N GLY A 334 22.34 8.86 -1.27
CA GLY A 334 23.15 10.08 -1.46
C GLY A 334 22.46 11.20 -2.25
N GLN A 335 21.16 11.06 -2.54
CA GLN A 335 20.38 12.07 -3.24
C GLN A 335 19.28 12.62 -2.35
N ILE A 336 18.99 13.91 -2.46
CA ILE A 336 17.81 14.54 -1.86
C ILE A 336 16.74 14.68 -2.94
N HIS A 337 15.57 14.12 -2.69
CA HIS A 337 14.39 14.28 -3.53
C HIS A 337 13.43 15.25 -2.85
N ILE A 338 13.17 16.39 -3.49
CA ILE A 338 12.24 17.42 -2.99
C ILE A 338 11.01 17.44 -3.89
N PHE A 339 9.83 17.39 -3.29
CA PHE A 339 8.54 17.43 -3.96
C PHE A 339 7.81 18.71 -3.58
N GLU A 340 7.05 19.25 -4.53
CA GLU A 340 6.07 20.31 -4.25
C GLU A 340 4.72 19.71 -3.84
N THR A 341 3.96 20.40 -3.01
CA THR A 341 2.66 19.92 -2.51
C THR A 341 1.46 20.34 -3.36
N GLU A 342 1.63 21.22 -4.34
CA GLU A 342 0.54 21.61 -5.25
C GLU A 342 0.15 20.45 -6.19
N HIS A 343 1.15 19.74 -6.72
CA HIS A 343 0.95 18.62 -7.64
C HIS A 343 1.55 17.29 -7.14
N PHE A 344 2.22 17.29 -5.98
CA PHE A 344 2.93 16.11 -5.47
C PHE A 344 3.91 15.51 -6.48
N GLU A 345 4.59 16.37 -7.23
CA GLU A 345 5.62 16.04 -8.21
C GLU A 345 7.01 16.45 -7.72
N LEU A 346 8.04 15.79 -8.27
CA LEU A 346 9.43 16.11 -7.98
C LEU A 346 9.74 17.53 -8.48
N LEU A 347 10.23 18.38 -7.59
CA LEU A 347 10.54 19.77 -7.86
C LEU A 347 11.55 19.85 -9.02
N ASN A 348 11.19 20.57 -10.08
CA ASN A 348 11.97 20.68 -11.32
C ASN A 348 12.32 19.34 -11.99
N LYS A 349 11.68 18.23 -11.58
CA LYS A 349 11.96 16.86 -12.05
C LYS A 349 13.42 16.42 -11.87
N VAL A 350 14.12 16.99 -10.89
CA VAL A 350 15.55 16.72 -10.64
C VAL A 350 15.77 16.37 -9.16
N SER A 351 16.59 15.36 -8.90
CA SER A 351 17.12 15.07 -7.57
C SER A 351 18.45 15.80 -7.35
N ILE A 352 18.72 16.18 -6.10
CA ILE A 352 19.97 16.86 -5.73
C ILE A 352 20.96 15.79 -5.31
N GLU A 353 21.94 15.50 -6.17
CA GLU A 353 23.01 14.55 -5.86
C GLU A 353 24.07 15.22 -4.97
N MET A 354 24.40 14.57 -3.86
CA MET A 354 25.42 15.04 -2.91
C MET A 354 26.30 13.87 -2.49
N ASP A 355 27.59 13.97 -2.78
CA ASP A 355 28.55 12.97 -2.36
C ASP A 355 28.69 12.95 -0.84
N GLY A 356 28.72 11.75 -0.26
CA GLY A 356 28.81 11.56 1.20
C GLY A 356 27.59 12.04 2.00
N LEU A 357 26.42 12.31 1.39
CA LEU A 357 25.24 12.78 2.12
C LEU A 357 24.77 11.78 3.17
N ILE A 358 24.72 12.24 4.43
CA ILE A 358 24.23 11.47 5.57
C ILE A 358 22.80 11.85 5.93
N THR A 359 22.52 13.15 6.06
CA THR A 359 21.19 13.67 6.43
C THR A 359 20.99 15.08 5.92
N PHE A 360 19.73 15.50 5.82
CA PHE A 360 19.34 16.88 5.62
C PHE A 360 18.14 17.21 6.50
N ASP A 361 17.96 18.47 6.87
CA ASP A 361 16.82 18.97 7.63
C ASP A 361 16.35 20.31 7.09
N TRP A 362 15.05 20.57 7.21
CA TRP A 362 14.46 21.85 6.86
C TRP A 362 14.69 22.86 7.97
N ASN A 363 14.95 24.10 7.58
CA ASN A 363 14.89 25.22 8.51
C ASN A 363 13.43 25.38 9.02
N PRO A 364 13.22 25.57 10.33
CA PRO A 364 11.88 25.58 10.93
C PRO A 364 11.06 26.83 10.63
N SER A 365 11.62 27.82 9.91
CA SER A 365 10.91 29.08 9.61
C SER A 365 11.05 29.54 8.16
N LYS A 366 12.09 29.10 7.45
CA LYS A 366 12.37 29.47 6.06
C LYS A 366 12.45 28.22 5.20
N ASN A 367 12.19 28.36 3.90
CA ASN A 367 12.34 27.27 2.94
C ASN A 367 13.82 27.10 2.53
N LEU A 368 14.65 26.81 3.52
CA LEU A 368 16.07 26.49 3.38
C LEU A 368 16.29 25.09 3.94
N ILE A 369 17.19 24.33 3.32
CA ILE A 369 17.64 23.04 3.83
C ILE A 369 19.07 23.17 4.33
N SER A 370 19.36 22.52 5.46
CA SER A 370 20.73 22.22 5.90
C SER A 370 21.00 20.75 5.64
N TYR A 371 22.22 20.41 5.21
CA TYR A 371 22.63 19.03 4.98
C TYR A 371 24.00 18.77 5.59
N TYR A 372 24.25 17.51 5.93
CA TYR A 372 25.54 17.03 6.39
C TYR A 372 26.06 15.95 5.46
N CYS A 373 27.28 16.16 4.97
CA CYS A 373 28.05 15.18 4.21
C CYS A 373 29.27 14.76 5.02
N GLU A 374 29.56 13.47 5.04
CA GLU A 374 30.80 12.96 5.61
C GLU A 374 31.99 13.37 4.71
N GLU A 375 33.08 13.86 5.31
CA GLU A 375 34.32 14.12 4.58
C GLU A 375 34.95 12.80 4.13
N ARG A 376 35.48 12.78 2.91
CA ARG A 376 36.15 11.60 2.33
C ARG A 376 37.45 11.23 3.02
#